data_AF-A0A1G0Z8T3-F1
#
_entry.id   AF-A0A1G0Z8T3-F1
#
_cell.length_a   1.000
_cell.length_b   1.000
_cell.length_c   1.000
_cell.angle_alpha   90.00
_cell.angle_beta   90.00
_cell.angle_gamma   90.00
#
_symmetry.space_group_name_H-M   'P 1'
#
loop_
_entity.id
_entity.type
_entity.pdbx_description
1 polymer ?
#
loop_
_entity_poly.entity_id
_entity_poly.type
_entity_poly.pdbx_seq_one_letter_code
_entity_poly.pdbx_strand_id
1 'polypeptide(L)'
;MDRYESIALVIVAICLIPILYLFFFLGRCGYWALKERFRERVLTDDALLGKLEYLDGYWISLSEDVFPVSIEADENGPTEEQRQFSISLKSKLPQYMEMAKVYLQENLEGKDFLKHELYSVLIGTHAEIVDSAFSLEFGIANEEMIYTVDFKNGVPISCSSSD
;
A
#
# COMPACT_ATOMS: atom_id res chain seq x y z
N MET A 1 13.74 -14.52 60.58
CA MET A 1 14.18 -13.86 59.34
C MET A 1 14.78 -12.53 59.73
N ASP A 2 16.09 -12.39 59.56
CA ASP A 2 16.81 -11.22 60.01
C ASP A 2 16.46 -10.01 59.15
N ARG A 3 16.46 -8.80 59.74
CA ARG A 3 16.12 -7.56 59.02
C ARG A 3 16.99 -7.38 57.76
N TYR A 4 18.22 -7.87 57.78
CA TYR A 4 19.14 -7.86 56.65
C TYR A 4 18.73 -8.79 55.51
N GLU A 5 18.17 -9.97 55.81
CA GLU A 5 17.67 -10.90 54.79
C GLU A 5 16.44 -10.34 54.06
N SER A 6 15.58 -9.64 54.80
CA SER A 6 14.39 -9.00 54.23
C SER A 6 14.75 -7.83 53.30
N ILE A 7 15.75 -7.03 53.67
CA ILE A 7 16.23 -5.92 52.84
C ILE A 7 16.92 -6.44 51.57
N ALA A 8 17.73 -7.49 51.68
CA ALA A 8 18.40 -8.10 50.53
C ALA A 8 17.40 -8.63 49.49
N LEU A 9 16.33 -9.29 49.93
CA LEU A 9 15.28 -9.77 49.03
C LEU A 9 14.54 -8.65 48.30
N VAL A 10 14.27 -7.53 48.99
CA VAL A 10 13.63 -6.35 48.38
C VAL A 10 14.54 -5.72 47.33
N ILE A 11 15.84 -5.60 47.59
CA ILE A 11 16.81 -5.06 46.63
C ILE A 11 16.91 -5.96 45.40
N VAL A 12 16.99 -7.28 45.58
CA VAL A 12 17.02 -8.24 44.47
C VAL A 12 15.74 -8.15 43.64
N ALA A 13 14.57 -8.05 44.28
CA ALA A 13 13.30 -7.90 43.57
C ALA A 13 13.25 -6.61 42.74
N ILE A 14 13.69 -5.49 43.29
CA ILE A 14 13.74 -4.19 42.57
C ILE A 14 14.68 -4.27 41.37
N CYS A 15 15.84 -4.95 41.50
CA CYS A 15 16.79 -5.11 40.40
C CYS A 15 16.30 -6.06 39.30
N LEU A 16 15.47 -7.05 39.62
CA LEU A 16 14.95 -8.03 38.64
C LEU A 16 13.79 -7.47 37.79
N ILE A 17 12.98 -6.56 38.33
CA ILE A 17 11.85 -5.93 37.61
C ILE A 17 12.28 -5.29 36.27
N PRO A 18 13.31 -4.41 36.20
CA PRO A 18 13.70 -3.80 34.93
C PRO A 18 14.29 -4.80 33.94
N ILE A 19 14.95 -5.86 34.43
CA ILE A 19 15.48 -6.94 33.58
C ILE A 19 14.32 -7.71 32.94
N LEU A 20 13.32 -8.10 33.72
CA LEU A 20 12.11 -8.77 33.21
C LEU A 20 11.34 -7.87 32.24
N TYR A 21 11.27 -6.57 32.52
CA TYR A 21 10.65 -5.60 31.62
C TYR A 21 11.39 -5.47 30.29
N LEU A 22 12.73 -5.49 30.31
CA LEU A 22 13.56 -5.47 29.10
C LEU A 22 13.32 -6.71 28.24
N PHE A 23 13.28 -7.91 28.84
CA PHE A 23 12.98 -9.15 28.11
C PHE A 23 11.57 -9.14 27.50
N PHE A 24 10.58 -8.62 28.23
CA PHE A 24 9.23 -8.45 27.71
C PHE A 24 9.18 -7.49 26.51
N PHE A 25 9.89 -6.37 26.59
CA PHE A 25 9.94 -5.38 25.51
C PHE A 25 10.66 -5.93 24.25
N LEU A 26 11.80 -6.60 24.44
CA LEU A 26 12.53 -7.25 23.35
C LEU A 26 11.72 -8.38 22.70
N GLY A 27 11.04 -9.20 23.51
CA GLY A 27 10.14 -10.25 23.00
C GLY A 27 8.98 -9.67 22.20
N ARG A 28 8.40 -8.54 22.64
CA ARG A 28 7.32 -7.86 21.92
C ARG A 28 7.83 -7.25 20.61
N CYS A 29 8.94 -6.51 20.62
CA CYS A 29 9.54 -5.97 19.38
C CYS A 29 9.92 -7.09 18.39
N GLY A 30 10.51 -8.18 18.88
CA GLY A 30 10.81 -9.35 18.05
C GLY A 30 9.55 -9.99 17.45
N TYR A 31 8.47 -10.12 18.24
CA TYR A 31 7.19 -10.64 17.76
C TYR A 31 6.56 -9.75 16.69
N TRP A 32 6.62 -8.41 16.83
CA TRP A 32 6.13 -7.48 15.81
C TRP A 32 6.97 -7.57 14.53
N ALA A 33 8.30 -7.56 14.63
CA ALA A 33 9.19 -7.71 13.48
C ALA A 33 9.04 -9.08 12.78
N LEU A 34 8.77 -10.15 13.53
CA LEU A 34 8.41 -11.45 12.97
C LEU A 34 7.03 -11.40 12.29
N LYS A 35 6.00 -10.84 12.93
CA LYS A 35 4.66 -10.73 12.37
C LYS A 35 4.64 -9.94 11.06
N GLU A 36 5.48 -8.92 10.95
CA GLU A 36 5.64 -8.10 9.75
C GLU A 36 6.35 -8.87 8.63
N ARG A 37 7.34 -9.72 8.96
CA ARG A 37 7.97 -10.64 8.00
C ARG A 37 7.11 -11.84 7.59
N PHE A 38 6.17 -12.25 8.45
CA PHE A 38 5.25 -13.38 8.24
C PHE A 38 3.84 -12.94 7.89
N ARG A 39 3.63 -11.70 7.42
CA ARG A 39 2.36 -11.30 6.80
C ARG A 39 2.13 -12.29 5.64
N GLU A 40 1.17 -13.19 5.81
CA GLU A 40 0.89 -14.24 4.83
C GLU A 40 0.53 -13.56 3.52
N ARG A 41 1.43 -13.69 2.53
CA ARG A 41 1.15 -13.26 1.16
C ARG A 41 0.12 -14.23 0.62
N VAL A 42 -1.14 -13.81 0.61
CA VAL A 42 -2.22 -14.59 0.01
C VAL A 42 -2.08 -14.42 -1.50
N LEU A 43 -1.74 -15.51 -2.18
CA LEU A 43 -1.66 -15.55 -3.63
C LEU A 43 -2.92 -16.23 -4.16
N THR A 44 -3.54 -15.63 -5.18
CA THR A 44 -4.70 -16.20 -5.85
C THR A 44 -4.62 -15.97 -7.35
N ASP A 45 -5.14 -16.93 -8.12
CA ASP A 45 -5.32 -16.79 -9.55
C ASP A 45 -6.73 -16.28 -9.83
N ASP A 46 -6.84 -15.11 -10.45
CA ASP A 46 -8.08 -14.52 -10.92
C ASP A 46 -8.19 -14.69 -12.44
N ALA A 47 -9.35 -15.16 -12.91
CA ALA A 47 -9.57 -15.44 -14.33
C ALA A 47 -9.49 -14.16 -15.21
N LEU A 48 -9.74 -12.98 -14.64
CA LEU A 48 -9.81 -11.71 -15.35
C LEU A 48 -8.58 -10.83 -15.08
N LEU A 49 -8.07 -10.87 -13.85
CA LEU A 49 -6.95 -10.04 -13.40
C LEU A 49 -5.60 -10.77 -13.37
N GLY A 50 -5.60 -12.08 -13.61
CA GLY A 50 -4.41 -12.92 -13.55
C GLY A 50 -3.99 -13.21 -12.11
N LYS A 51 -2.67 -13.32 -11.88
CA LYS A 51 -2.14 -13.56 -10.53
C LYS A 51 -2.30 -12.31 -9.68
N LEU A 52 -2.88 -12.49 -8.49
CA LEU A 52 -3.05 -11.45 -7.49
C LEU A 52 -2.31 -11.81 -6.21
N GLU A 53 -1.71 -10.81 -5.56
CA GLU A 53 -1.11 -10.88 -4.24
C GLU A 53 -1.84 -9.93 -3.30
N TYR A 54 -2.24 -10.42 -2.12
CA TYR A 54 -2.79 -9.57 -1.08
C TYR A 54 -1.68 -8.98 -0.20
N LEU A 55 -1.60 -7.65 -0.13
CA LEU A 55 -0.65 -6.91 0.68
C LEU A 55 -1.30 -5.63 1.24
N ASP A 56 -1.20 -5.42 2.56
CA ASP A 56 -1.58 -4.16 3.20
C ASP A 56 -2.99 -3.62 2.91
N GLY A 57 -3.97 -4.49 2.67
CA GLY A 57 -5.35 -4.10 2.35
C GLY A 57 -5.64 -3.99 0.84
N TYR A 58 -4.67 -4.37 0.01
CA TYR A 58 -4.77 -4.31 -1.44
C TYR A 58 -4.51 -5.67 -2.07
N TRP A 59 -5.27 -5.97 -3.12
CA TRP A 59 -4.95 -7.02 -4.07
C TRP A 59 -4.20 -6.44 -5.25
N ILE A 60 -2.94 -6.85 -5.42
CA ILE A 60 -2.01 -6.32 -6.41
C ILE A 60 -1.86 -7.34 -7.54
N SER A 61 -2.08 -6.91 -8.78
CA SER A 61 -1.85 -7.74 -9.97
C SER A 61 -0.36 -7.90 -10.25
N LEU A 62 0.10 -9.16 -10.35
CA LEU A 62 1.49 -9.55 -10.60
C LEU A 62 1.80 -9.75 -12.10
N SER A 63 1.13 -9.05 -12.99
CA SER A 63 1.33 -9.23 -14.44
C SER A 63 2.73 -8.79 -14.87
N GLU A 64 3.43 -9.62 -15.65
CA GLU A 64 4.79 -9.32 -16.16
C GLU A 64 4.79 -8.33 -17.35
N ASP A 65 3.65 -8.19 -18.04
CA ASP A 65 3.55 -7.41 -19.30
C ASP A 65 2.76 -6.10 -19.13
N VAL A 66 2.19 -5.85 -17.95
CA VAL A 66 1.29 -4.71 -17.68
C VAL A 66 1.64 -4.10 -16.32
N PHE A 67 1.55 -2.77 -16.21
CA PHE A 67 1.65 -2.06 -14.92
C PHE A 67 0.74 -2.70 -13.85
N PRO A 68 1.21 -2.83 -12.60
CA PRO A 68 0.44 -3.42 -11.51
C PRO A 68 -0.85 -2.62 -11.26
N VAL A 69 -1.94 -3.35 -11.04
CA VAL A 69 -3.22 -2.80 -10.59
C VAL A 69 -3.41 -3.21 -9.14
N SER A 70 -3.55 -2.23 -8.26
CA SER A 70 -3.82 -2.40 -6.84
C SER A 70 -5.29 -2.11 -6.57
N ILE A 71 -6.00 -3.06 -5.97
CA ILE A 71 -7.43 -2.95 -5.66
C ILE A 71 -7.61 -3.03 -4.15
N GLU A 72 -8.14 -1.97 -3.53
CA GLU A 72 -8.47 -1.96 -2.11
C GLU A 72 -9.67 -2.88 -1.84
N ALA A 73 -9.42 -4.00 -1.17
CA ALA A 73 -10.44 -4.99 -0.85
C ALA A 73 -10.02 -5.82 0.37
N ASP A 74 -10.96 -6.55 0.95
CA ASP A 74 -10.66 -7.43 2.07
C ASP A 74 -9.87 -8.68 1.65
N GLU A 75 -9.48 -9.50 2.63
CA GLU A 75 -8.75 -10.75 2.41
C GLU A 75 -9.53 -11.80 1.58
N ASN A 76 -10.83 -11.59 1.33
CA ASN A 76 -11.63 -12.52 0.52
C ASN A 76 -11.51 -12.24 -0.99
N GLY A 77 -10.88 -11.14 -1.38
CA GLY A 77 -10.66 -10.80 -2.79
C GLY A 77 -11.43 -9.56 -3.25
N PRO A 78 -11.07 -9.03 -4.44
CA PRO A 78 -11.86 -8.01 -5.11
C PRO A 78 -13.29 -8.48 -5.37
N THR A 79 -14.25 -7.57 -5.21
CA THR A 79 -15.63 -7.79 -5.62
C THR A 79 -15.76 -7.90 -7.14
N GLU A 80 -16.87 -8.46 -7.63
CA GLU A 80 -17.10 -8.56 -9.07
C GLU A 80 -17.14 -7.19 -9.75
N GLU A 81 -17.71 -6.19 -9.10
CA GLU A 81 -17.77 -4.83 -9.62
C GLU A 81 -16.39 -4.18 -9.71
N GLN A 82 -15.52 -4.42 -8.72
CA GLN A 82 -14.10 -4.02 -8.76
C GLN A 82 -13.37 -4.65 -9.94
N ARG A 83 -13.60 -5.94 -10.21
CA ARG A 83 -13.02 -6.63 -11.38
C ARG A 83 -13.50 -6.01 -12.68
N GLN A 84 -14.81 -5.83 -12.84
CA GLN A 84 -15.39 -5.22 -14.05
C GLN A 84 -14.90 -3.79 -14.27
N PHE A 85 -14.82 -3.00 -13.19
CA PHE A 85 -14.28 -1.64 -13.23
C PHE A 85 -12.83 -1.64 -13.70
N SER A 86 -11.98 -2.50 -13.12
CA SER A 86 -10.58 -2.66 -13.52
C SER A 86 -10.43 -3.01 -15.01
N ILE A 87 -11.22 -3.96 -15.51
CA ILE A 87 -11.22 -4.36 -16.93
C ILE A 87 -11.64 -3.18 -17.81
N SER A 88 -12.69 -2.45 -17.43
CA SER A 88 -13.18 -1.30 -18.18
C SER A 88 -12.12 -0.20 -18.25
N LEU A 89 -11.36 -0.01 -17.17
CA LEU A 89 -10.33 0.99 -17.04
C LEU A 89 -9.10 0.63 -17.88
N LYS A 90 -8.68 -0.64 -17.92
CA LYS A 90 -7.59 -1.12 -18.80
C LYS A 90 -7.80 -0.72 -20.26
N SER A 91 -9.04 -0.76 -20.75
CA SER A 91 -9.34 -0.39 -22.15
C SER A 91 -9.18 1.11 -22.46
N LYS A 92 -9.34 1.97 -21.45
CA LYS A 92 -9.29 3.44 -21.55
C LYS A 92 -8.00 4.04 -21.00
N LEU A 93 -7.13 3.21 -20.46
CA LEU A 93 -5.98 3.67 -19.72
C LEU A 93 -5.02 4.55 -20.53
N PRO A 94 -4.73 4.29 -21.83
CA PRO A 94 -3.90 5.19 -22.62
C PRO A 94 -4.44 6.63 -22.63
N GLN A 95 -5.75 6.79 -22.74
CA GLN A 95 -6.41 8.10 -22.69
C GLN A 95 -6.27 8.75 -21.31
N TYR A 96 -6.51 8.00 -20.23
CA TYR A 96 -6.36 8.53 -18.88
C TYR A 96 -4.90 8.89 -18.54
N MET A 97 -3.94 8.13 -19.07
CA MET A 97 -2.51 8.45 -18.92
C MET A 97 -2.15 9.77 -19.59
N GLU A 98 -2.62 10.02 -20.82
CA GLU A 98 -2.42 11.30 -21.50
C GLU A 98 -3.04 12.45 -20.71
N MET A 99 -4.29 12.28 -20.25
CA MET A 99 -4.98 13.29 -19.43
C MET A 99 -4.23 13.57 -18.12
N ALA A 100 -3.74 12.53 -17.44
CA ALA A 100 -2.99 12.67 -16.20
C ALA A 100 -1.67 13.41 -16.42
N LYS A 101 -0.93 13.09 -17.48
CA LYS A 101 0.34 13.77 -17.79
C LYS A 101 0.13 15.26 -18.09
N VAL A 102 -0.91 15.60 -18.84
CA VAL A 102 -1.30 17.00 -19.07
C VAL A 102 -1.63 17.68 -17.76
N TYR A 103 -2.46 17.04 -16.92
CA TYR A 103 -2.86 17.60 -15.63
C TYR A 103 -1.67 17.82 -14.69
N LEU A 104 -0.73 16.87 -14.62
CA LEU A 104 0.52 17.02 -13.86
C LEU A 104 1.37 18.19 -14.40
N GLN A 105 1.50 18.30 -15.72
CA GLN A 105 2.27 19.37 -16.37
C GLN A 105 1.70 20.76 -16.07
N GLU A 106 0.37 20.88 -15.97
CA GLU A 106 -0.34 22.12 -15.66
C GLU A 106 -0.28 22.51 -14.18
N ASN A 107 -0.22 21.53 -13.26
CA ASN A 107 -0.31 21.76 -11.81
C ASN A 107 1.04 21.69 -11.08
N LEU A 108 2.02 20.99 -11.64
CA LEU A 108 3.36 20.81 -11.06
C LEU A 108 4.41 21.46 -11.97
N GLU A 109 4.68 22.74 -11.71
CA GLU A 109 5.62 23.53 -12.50
C GLU A 109 7.05 22.93 -12.49
N GLY A 110 7.75 23.06 -13.63
CA GLY A 110 9.19 22.80 -13.72
C GLY A 110 9.60 21.35 -13.92
N LYS A 111 8.66 20.43 -14.15
CA LYS A 111 8.95 19.02 -14.43
C LYS A 111 8.47 18.61 -15.82
N ASP A 112 9.22 17.71 -16.46
CA ASP A 112 8.85 17.10 -17.75
C ASP A 112 8.23 15.73 -17.50
N PHE A 113 6.90 15.65 -17.59
CA PHE A 113 6.15 14.43 -17.36
C PHE A 113 6.13 13.47 -18.57
N LEU A 114 6.76 13.82 -19.69
CA LEU A 114 6.83 12.95 -20.86
C LEU A 114 7.59 11.66 -20.57
N LYS A 115 8.64 11.75 -19.74
CA LYS A 115 9.51 10.62 -19.35
C LYS A 115 8.92 9.74 -18.24
N HIS A 116 7.88 10.20 -17.57
CA HIS A 116 7.26 9.45 -16.49
C HIS A 116 6.38 8.35 -17.08
N GLU A 117 6.59 7.12 -16.61
CA GLU A 117 5.80 5.96 -17.01
C GLU A 117 4.77 5.65 -15.93
N LEU A 118 3.69 4.98 -16.31
CA LEU A 118 2.69 4.55 -15.35
C LEU A 118 3.31 3.45 -14.47
N TYR A 119 3.45 3.74 -13.19
CA TYR A 119 3.97 2.83 -12.18
C TYR A 119 2.88 1.88 -11.70
N SER A 120 1.71 2.41 -11.34
CA SER A 120 0.60 1.59 -10.84
C SER A 120 -0.77 2.25 -11.10
N VAL A 121 -1.82 1.44 -10.99
CA VAL A 121 -3.21 1.92 -10.96
C VAL A 121 -3.82 1.52 -9.62
N LEU A 122 -4.38 2.49 -8.90
CA LEU A 122 -5.11 2.27 -7.65
C LEU A 122 -6.62 2.37 -7.88
N ILE A 123 -7.31 1.30 -7.50
CA ILE A 123 -8.77 1.21 -7.47
C ILE A 123 -9.17 1.09 -6.01
N GLY A 124 -9.95 2.05 -5.55
CA GLY A 124 -10.40 2.09 -4.17
C GLY A 124 -11.53 1.12 -3.86
N THR A 125 -12.25 1.47 -2.79
CA THR A 125 -13.41 0.74 -2.29
C THR A 125 -14.58 0.74 -3.28
N HIS A 126 -15.59 -0.10 -3.01
CA HIS A 126 -16.83 -0.12 -3.80
C HIS A 126 -17.51 1.27 -3.85
N ALA A 127 -17.47 2.06 -2.76
CA ALA A 127 -18.04 3.40 -2.75
C ALA A 127 -17.34 4.35 -3.74
N GLU A 128 -16.02 4.22 -3.89
CA GLU A 128 -15.24 5.01 -4.84
C GLU A 128 -15.49 4.57 -6.28
N ILE A 129 -15.72 3.28 -6.52
CA ILE A 129 -16.10 2.79 -7.85
C ILE A 129 -17.46 3.29 -8.29
N VAL A 130 -18.43 3.38 -7.38
CA VAL A 130 -19.73 3.99 -7.67
C VAL A 130 -19.56 5.44 -8.15
N ASP A 131 -18.59 6.14 -7.57
CA ASP A 131 -18.18 7.49 -7.97
C ASP A 131 -17.22 7.53 -9.18
N SER A 132 -16.94 6.36 -9.79
CA SER A 132 -15.98 6.19 -10.87
C SER A 132 -14.61 6.81 -10.54
N ALA A 133 -14.18 6.64 -9.29
CA ALA A 133 -12.93 7.17 -8.76
C ALA A 133 -11.82 6.12 -8.79
N PHE A 134 -10.62 6.59 -9.14
CA PHE A 134 -9.40 5.79 -9.21
C PHE A 134 -8.19 6.72 -9.23
N SER A 135 -7.00 6.19 -9.01
CA SER A 135 -5.77 6.97 -9.07
C SER A 135 -4.75 6.32 -9.99
N LEU A 136 -3.98 7.15 -10.68
CA LEU A 136 -2.85 6.73 -11.51
C LEU A 136 -1.56 7.20 -10.86
N GLU A 137 -0.61 6.30 -10.67
CA GLU A 137 0.71 6.60 -10.13
C GLU A 137 1.74 6.58 -11.25
N PHE A 138 2.52 7.65 -11.34
CA PHE A 138 3.58 7.82 -12.32
C PHE A 138 4.93 7.92 -11.64
N GLY A 139 5.94 7.28 -12.22
CA GLY A 139 7.31 7.32 -11.73
C GLY A 139 8.31 7.28 -12.89
N ILE A 140 9.57 7.57 -12.58
CA ILE A 140 10.70 7.33 -13.47
C ILE A 140 11.51 6.18 -12.90
N ALA A 141 11.93 5.25 -13.75
CA ALA A 141 12.86 4.20 -13.32
C ALA A 141 14.12 4.84 -12.71
N ASN A 142 14.37 4.53 -11.43
CA ASN A 142 15.46 5.07 -10.59
C ASN A 142 15.22 6.43 -9.90
N GLU A 143 14.00 6.97 -9.95
CA GLU A 143 13.59 8.07 -9.05
C GLU A 143 12.72 7.50 -7.92
N GLU A 144 12.91 8.01 -6.70
CA GLU A 144 12.07 7.64 -5.55
C GLU A 144 10.70 8.33 -5.59
N MET A 145 10.58 9.43 -6.35
CA MET A 145 9.38 10.24 -6.38
C MET A 145 8.28 9.61 -7.24
N ILE A 146 7.12 9.39 -6.62
CA ILE A 146 5.88 8.95 -7.27
C ILE A 146 4.93 10.14 -7.36
N TYR A 147 4.33 10.34 -8.53
CA TYR A 147 3.29 11.33 -8.77
C TYR A 147 1.95 10.64 -8.91
N THR A 148 0.97 11.08 -8.14
CA THR A 148 -0.37 10.50 -8.16
C THR A 148 -1.32 11.50 -8.79
N VAL A 149 -2.21 11.01 -9.66
CA VAL A 149 -3.35 11.76 -10.18
C VAL A 149 -4.63 11.01 -9.85
N ASP A 150 -5.51 11.67 -9.10
CA ASP A 150 -6.81 11.11 -8.76
C ASP A 150 -7.84 11.52 -9.81
N PHE A 151 -8.66 10.57 -10.19
CA PHE A 151 -9.76 10.74 -11.12
C PHE A 151 -11.08 10.55 -10.40
N LYS A 152 -12.10 11.28 -10.86
CA LYS A 152 -13.50 11.05 -10.50
C LYS A 152 -14.38 11.29 -11.72
N ASN A 153 -15.30 10.37 -12.01
CA ASN A 153 -16.14 10.43 -13.21
C ASN A 153 -15.33 10.61 -14.52
N GLY A 154 -14.13 10.03 -14.58
CA GLY A 154 -13.25 10.11 -15.76
C GLY A 154 -12.52 11.45 -15.96
N VAL A 155 -12.52 12.33 -14.97
CA VAL A 155 -11.82 13.63 -15.01
C VAL A 155 -10.80 13.68 -13.86
N PRO A 156 -9.57 14.21 -14.08
CA PRO A 156 -8.61 14.41 -12.99
C PRO A 156 -9.13 15.49 -12.03
N ILE A 157 -9.02 15.24 -10.73
CA ILE A 157 -9.53 16.13 -9.67
C ILE A 157 -8.45 16.61 -8.70
N SER A 158 -7.36 15.85 -8.54
CA SER A 158 -6.24 16.19 -7.67
C SER A 158 -4.95 15.55 -8.18
N CYS A 159 -3.82 16.14 -7.81
CA CYS A 159 -2.52 15.55 -8.01
C CYS A 159 -1.62 15.80 -6.81
N SER A 160 -0.73 14.85 -6.54
CA SER A 160 0.26 14.93 -5.46
C SER A 160 1.57 14.28 -5.86
N SER A 161 2.62 14.53 -5.08
CA SER A 161 3.90 13.82 -5.16
C SER A 161 4.25 13.27 -3.79
N SER A 162 4.74 12.04 -3.73
CA SER A 162 5.31 11.41 -2.54
C SER A 162 6.77 11.05 -2.77
N ASP A 163 7.60 11.31 -1.75
CA ASP A 163 8.99 10.85 -1.65
C ASP A 163 9.05 9.44 -1.04
#